data_AF-A0A6G5R729-F1
#
_entry.id   AF-A0A6G5R729-F1
#
_cell.length_a   1.000
_cell.length_b   1.000
_cell.length_c   1.000
_cell.angle_alpha   90.00
_cell.angle_beta   90.00
_cell.angle_gamma   90.00
#
_symmetry.space_group_name_H-M   'P 1'
#
loop_
_entity.id
_entity.type
_entity.pdbx_description
1 polymer ?
#
loop_
_entity_poly.entity_id
_entity_poly.type
_entity_poly.pdbx_seq_one_letter_code
_entity_poly.pdbx_strand_id
1 'polypeptide(L)'
;MALSGDSDVWLASCRDFHASPFARRPGSGCPVAVWGCLECPNAVFTTRHLPAILSFAGFLTAQREAMTVLEWNARYALAWDRITTGILPQFTGEQQATARLIAESPDAALHLPGQILQELT
;
A
#
# COMPACT_ATOMS: atom_id res chain seq x y z
N MET A 1 5.44 -23.03 -5.23
CA MET A 1 5.13 -22.76 -3.81
C MET A 1 4.06 -21.68 -3.79
N ALA A 2 2.81 -22.06 -3.59
CA ALA A 2 1.71 -21.11 -3.46
C ALA A 2 1.82 -20.47 -2.07
N LEU A 3 1.87 -19.14 -2.01
CA LEU A 3 1.75 -18.40 -0.76
C LEU A 3 0.32 -18.65 -0.26
N SER A 4 0.17 -19.26 0.92
CA SER A 4 -1.12 -19.47 1.58
C SER A 4 -1.87 -18.13 1.67
N GLY A 5 -3.18 -18.14 1.45
CA GLY A 5 -4.03 -16.94 1.38
C GLY A 5 -3.92 -15.97 2.57
N ASP A 6 -3.41 -16.41 3.72
CA ASP A 6 -3.11 -15.56 4.89
C ASP A 6 -1.97 -14.55 4.68
N SER A 7 -1.21 -14.66 3.58
CA SER A 7 -0.07 -13.78 3.27
C SER A 7 -0.35 -12.71 2.22
N ASP A 8 -1.58 -12.62 1.70
CA ASP A 8 -1.97 -11.62 0.70
C ASP A 8 -2.82 -10.52 1.35
N VAL A 9 -2.22 -9.35 1.53
CA VAL A 9 -2.87 -8.16 2.09
C VAL A 9 -3.10 -7.14 0.98
N TRP A 10 -3.98 -6.18 1.22
CA TRP A 10 -4.50 -5.29 0.18
C TRP A 10 -3.43 -4.64 -0.73
N LEU A 11 -2.35 -4.10 -0.15
CA LEU A 11 -1.28 -3.42 -0.91
C LEU A 11 -0.09 -4.32 -1.28
N ALA A 12 0.03 -5.51 -0.69
CA ALA A 12 1.23 -6.33 -0.83
C ALA A 12 0.97 -7.79 -0.45
N SER A 13 1.88 -8.67 -0.85
CA SER A 13 2.04 -9.95 -0.13
C SER A 13 3.14 -9.84 0.92
N CYS A 14 3.18 -10.78 1.86
CA CYS A 14 4.23 -10.85 2.86
C CYS A 14 5.16 -12.04 2.60
N ARG A 15 6.48 -11.81 2.65
CA ARG A 15 7.49 -12.88 2.57
C ARG A 15 7.51 -13.75 3.83
N ASP A 16 7.32 -13.15 5.00
CA ASP A 16 7.22 -13.84 6.29
C ASP A 16 6.42 -12.96 7.29
N PHE A 17 5.21 -13.40 7.62
CA PHE A 17 4.28 -12.70 8.51
C PHE A 17 4.74 -12.71 9.98
N HIS A 18 5.49 -13.74 10.40
CA HIS A 18 5.95 -13.92 11.78
C HIS A 18 7.34 -13.32 12.03
N ALA A 19 8.04 -12.92 10.97
CA ALA A 19 9.30 -12.18 11.03
C ALA A 19 9.12 -10.67 10.76
N SER A 20 7.96 -10.10 11.09
CA SER A 20 7.70 -8.66 10.94
C SER A 20 8.57 -7.82 11.89
N PRO A 21 9.23 -6.75 11.43
CA PRO A 21 9.98 -5.84 12.29
C PRO A 21 9.07 -5.04 13.25
N PHE A 22 7.76 -5.01 12.97
CA PHE A 22 6.78 -4.30 13.78
C PHE A 22 6.15 -5.18 14.87
N ALA A 23 6.46 -6.48 14.88
CA ALA A 23 5.95 -7.43 15.86
C ALA A 23 6.42 -7.05 17.28
N ARG A 24 5.50 -7.04 18.24
CA ARG A 24 5.83 -6.76 19.65
C ARG A 24 6.66 -7.86 20.30
N ARG A 25 6.56 -9.10 19.79
CA ARG A 25 7.35 -10.25 20.24
C ARG A 25 7.89 -11.01 19.02
N PRO A 26 9.13 -11.50 19.04
CA PRO A 26 9.65 -12.36 17.98
C PRO A 26 8.72 -13.55 17.73
N GLY A 27 8.41 -13.83 16.46
CA GLY A 27 7.51 -14.90 16.05
C GLY A 27 6.02 -14.58 16.18
N SER A 28 5.63 -13.42 16.74
CA SER A 28 4.23 -12.97 16.69
C SER A 28 3.88 -12.43 15.30
N GLY A 29 2.61 -12.56 14.91
CA GLY A 29 2.12 -12.03 13.65
C GLY A 29 2.29 -10.52 13.52
N CYS A 30 2.36 -10.04 12.27
CA CYS A 30 2.50 -8.63 11.96
C CYS A 30 1.28 -7.84 12.48
N PRO A 31 1.47 -6.78 13.30
CA PRO A 31 0.37 -6.00 13.87
C PRO A 31 -0.01 -4.77 13.04
N VAL A 32 0.70 -4.47 11.93
CA VAL A 32 0.49 -3.22 11.18
C VAL A 32 -0.81 -3.28 10.39
N ALA A 33 -1.57 -2.18 10.43
CA ALA A 33 -2.84 -2.07 9.73
C ALA A 33 -2.68 -1.38 8.37
N VAL A 34 -3.64 -1.68 7.48
CA VAL A 34 -4.00 -1.02 6.20
C VAL A 34 -2.87 -0.82 5.19
N TRP A 35 -1.86 0.01 5.47
CA TRP A 35 -0.75 0.35 4.55
C TRP A 35 0.64 0.24 5.15
N GLY A 36 0.80 -0.22 6.39
CA GLY A 36 2.11 -0.40 7.04
C GLY A 36 3.06 -1.34 6.28
N CYS A 37 2.55 -2.14 5.33
CA CYS A 37 3.37 -2.92 4.41
C CYS A 37 4.27 -2.06 3.51
N LEU A 38 3.92 -0.81 3.21
CA LEU A 38 4.79 0.11 2.46
C LEU A 38 6.06 0.47 3.25
N GLU A 39 6.06 0.28 4.56
CA GLU A 39 7.20 0.56 5.43
C GLU A 39 7.94 -0.74 5.82
N CYS A 40 7.46 -1.89 5.35
CA CYS A 40 7.97 -3.20 5.70
C CYS A 40 8.95 -3.75 4.65
N PRO A 41 10.15 -4.21 5.04
CA PRO A 41 11.08 -4.87 4.11
C PRO A 41 10.60 -6.25 3.66
N ASN A 42 9.67 -6.89 4.41
CA ASN A 42 9.11 -8.19 4.03
C ASN A 42 8.00 -8.08 2.98
N ALA A 43 7.57 -6.87 2.63
CA ALA A 43 6.49 -6.67 1.67
C ALA A 43 6.94 -6.97 0.24
N VAL A 44 6.11 -7.75 -0.47
CA VAL A 44 6.33 -8.17 -1.85
C VAL A 44 5.25 -7.56 -2.72
N PHE A 45 5.69 -6.78 -3.71
CA PHE A 45 4.82 -6.10 -4.65
C PHE A 45 4.89 -6.79 -6.01
N THR A 46 3.74 -7.01 -6.63
CA THR A 46 3.62 -7.62 -7.97
C THR A 46 2.60 -6.83 -8.77
N THR A 47 2.48 -7.13 -10.06
CA THR A 47 1.58 -6.40 -10.98
C THR A 47 0.13 -6.38 -10.49
N ARG A 48 -0.34 -7.42 -9.80
CA ARG A 48 -1.71 -7.47 -9.26
C ARG A 48 -1.99 -6.42 -8.18
N HIS A 49 -0.94 -5.96 -7.48
CA HIS A 49 -1.07 -4.93 -6.43
C HIS A 49 -1.05 -3.51 -7.00
N LEU A 50 -0.61 -3.32 -8.25
CA LEU A 50 -0.44 -2.00 -8.85
C LEU A 50 -1.70 -1.15 -8.84
N PRO A 51 -2.91 -1.67 -9.15
CA PRO A 51 -4.12 -0.86 -9.10
C PRO A 51 -4.34 -0.27 -7.70
N ALA A 52 -4.24 -1.11 -6.65
CA ALA A 52 -4.38 -0.67 -5.26
C ALA A 52 -3.32 0.36 -4.85
N ILE A 53 -2.06 0.15 -5.25
CA ILE A 53 -0.96 1.09 -4.99
C ILE A 53 -1.23 2.45 -5.63
N LEU A 54 -1.72 2.46 -6.88
CA LEU A 54 -2.02 3.69 -7.62
C LEU A 54 -3.24 4.41 -7.03
N SER A 55 -4.30 3.67 -6.66
CA SER A 55 -5.45 4.25 -5.95
C SER A 55 -5.02 4.88 -4.62
N PHE A 56 -4.15 4.22 -3.84
CA PHE A 56 -3.62 4.77 -2.60
C PHE A 56 -2.72 5.99 -2.84
N ALA A 57 -1.89 6.00 -3.89
CA ALA A 57 -1.10 7.18 -4.26
C ALA A 57 -2.00 8.38 -4.63
N GLY A 58 -3.13 8.14 -5.30
CA GLY A 58 -4.16 9.14 -5.54
C GLY A 58 -4.73 9.70 -4.24
N PHE A 59 -5.09 8.83 -3.30
CA PHE A 59 -5.54 9.24 -1.96
C PHE A 59 -4.50 10.09 -1.23
N LEU A 60 -3.22 9.66 -1.19
CA LEU A 60 -2.14 10.43 -0.54
C LEU A 60 -1.97 11.82 -1.16
N THR A 61 -2.17 11.94 -2.47
CA THR A 61 -2.14 13.21 -3.19
C THR A 61 -3.30 14.12 -2.75
N ALA A 62 -4.52 13.59 -2.65
CA ALA A 62 -5.68 14.34 -2.18
C ALA A 62 -5.51 14.81 -0.72
N GLN A 63 -4.98 13.96 0.17
CA GLN A 63 -4.69 14.35 1.56
C GLN A 63 -3.69 15.49 1.66
N ARG A 64 -2.76 15.61 0.70
CA ARG A 64 -1.78 16.70 0.66
C ARG A 64 -2.43 18.07 0.42
N GLU A 65 -3.59 18.09 -0.23
CA GLU A 65 -4.37 19.32 -0.44
C GLU A 65 -5.18 19.70 0.80
N ALA A 66 -5.52 18.73 1.65
CA ALA A 66 -6.33 18.90 2.84
C ALA A 66 -5.53 19.14 4.14
N MET A 67 -4.22 18.92 4.13
CA MET A 67 -3.34 18.98 5.32
C MET A 67 -2.21 19.99 5.15
N THR A 68 -1.60 20.42 6.26
CA THR A 68 -0.34 21.15 6.18
C THR A 68 0.79 20.22 5.71
N VAL A 69 1.82 20.81 5.09
CA VAL A 69 3.00 20.05 4.63
C VAL A 69 3.67 19.29 5.77
N LEU A 70 3.72 19.87 6.98
CA LEU A 70 4.34 19.24 8.14
C LEU A 70 3.57 17.98 8.58
N GLU A 71 2.25 18.09 8.71
CA GLU A 71 1.37 16.97 9.09
C GLU A 71 1.40 15.87 8.04
N TRP A 72 1.31 16.24 6.76
CA TRP A 72 1.36 15.27 5.67
C TRP A 72 2.71 14.54 5.65
N ASN A 73 3.82 15.24 5.82
CA ASN A 73 5.14 14.63 5.85
C ASN A 73 5.28 13.66 7.02
N ALA A 74 4.86 14.06 8.23
CA ALA A 74 4.94 13.22 9.41
C ALA A 74 4.15 11.91 9.26
N ARG A 75 3.06 11.94 8.47
CA ARG A 75 2.15 10.81 8.33
C ARG A 75 2.40 9.93 7.11
N TYR A 76 2.79 10.52 5.99
CA TYR A 76 2.76 9.84 4.69
C TYR A 76 4.06 9.89 3.89
N ALA A 77 5.07 10.67 4.31
CA ALA A 77 6.30 10.83 3.51
C ALA A 77 7.02 9.50 3.23
N LEU A 78 7.11 8.62 4.23
CA LEU A 78 7.78 7.32 4.07
C LEU A 78 7.02 6.40 3.11
N ALA A 79 5.71 6.32 3.24
CA ALA A 79 4.86 5.55 2.33
C ALA A 79 4.91 6.11 0.90
N TRP A 80 4.85 7.44 0.75
CA TRP A 80 4.94 8.10 -0.55
C TRP A 80 6.28 7.86 -1.24
N ASP A 81 7.38 8.03 -0.52
CA ASP A 81 8.73 7.73 -1.02
C ASP A 81 8.80 6.27 -1.47
N ARG A 82 8.37 5.32 -0.62
CA ARG A 82 8.35 3.91 -0.99
C ARG A 82 7.61 3.65 -2.31
N ILE A 83 6.42 4.23 -2.47
CA ILE A 83 5.63 4.05 -3.69
C ILE A 83 6.37 4.61 -4.91
N THR A 84 6.82 5.86 -4.82
CA THR A 84 7.31 6.62 -5.97
C THR A 84 8.74 6.28 -6.38
N THR A 85 9.59 5.93 -5.42
CA THR A 85 11.02 5.64 -5.66
C THR A 85 11.33 4.15 -5.56
N GLY A 86 10.60 3.38 -4.75
CA GLY A 86 10.89 1.97 -4.49
C GLY A 86 10.03 0.99 -5.28
N ILE A 87 8.74 1.27 -5.45
CA ILE A 87 7.77 0.31 -5.99
C ILE A 87 7.50 0.59 -7.48
N LEU A 88 6.94 1.75 -7.82
CA LEU A 88 6.51 2.06 -9.19
C LEU A 88 7.64 1.93 -10.23
N PRO A 89 8.90 2.37 -9.97
CA PRO A 89 9.98 2.23 -10.94
C PRO A 89 10.35 0.78 -11.29
N GLN A 90 9.94 -0.20 -10.49
CA GLN A 90 10.19 -1.62 -10.73
C GLN A 90 9.25 -2.23 -11.78
N PHE A 91 8.23 -1.49 -12.22
CA PHE A 91 7.23 -1.92 -13.19
C PHE A 91 7.32 -1.14 -14.48
N THR A 92 7.04 -1.81 -15.60
CA THR A 92 7.07 -1.17 -16.92
C THR A 92 5.98 -0.11 -17.06
N GLY A 93 6.17 0.83 -17.98
CA GLY A 93 5.16 1.84 -18.28
C GLY A 93 3.82 1.23 -18.71
N GLU A 94 3.84 0.11 -19.42
CA GLU A 94 2.64 -0.64 -19.83
C GLU A 94 1.89 -1.24 -18.64
N GLN A 95 2.62 -1.85 -17.68
CA GLN A 95 2.04 -2.38 -16.46
C GLN A 95 1.40 -1.27 -15.62
N GLN A 96 2.08 -0.12 -15.50
CA GLN A 96 1.54 1.04 -14.78
C GLN A 96 0.31 1.62 -15.50
N ALA A 97 0.35 1.78 -16.82
CA ALA A 97 -0.77 2.31 -17.60
C ALA A 97 -2.01 1.40 -17.50
N THR A 98 -1.82 0.09 -17.63
CA THR A 98 -2.89 -0.90 -17.47
C THR A 98 -3.49 -0.83 -16.07
N ALA A 99 -2.64 -0.75 -15.04
CA ALA A 99 -3.10 -0.66 -13.66
C ALA A 99 -3.83 0.66 -13.35
N ARG A 100 -3.46 1.79 -13.98
CA ARG A 100 -4.20 3.07 -13.85
C ARG A 100 -5.62 2.96 -14.40
N LEU A 101 -5.79 2.35 -15.58
CA LEU A 101 -7.12 2.14 -16.16
C LEU A 101 -8.03 1.33 -15.22
N ILE A 102 -7.46 0.35 -14.49
CA ILE A 102 -8.19 -0.43 -13.49
C ILE A 102 -8.49 0.43 -12.25
N ALA A 103 -7.51 1.20 -11.77
CA ALA A 103 -7.64 2.06 -10.59
C ALA A 103 -8.61 3.25 -10.78
N GLU A 104 -8.88 3.64 -12.02
CA GLU A 104 -9.83 4.70 -12.40
C GLU A 104 -11.23 4.16 -12.76
N SER A 105 -11.40 2.83 -12.78
CA SER A 105 -12.69 2.19 -13.02
C SER A 105 -13.70 2.56 -11.91
N PRO A 106 -15.01 2.67 -12.20
CA PRO A 106 -16.06 2.83 -11.18
C PRO A 106 -16.03 1.76 -10.07
N ASP A 107 -15.51 0.57 -10.37
CA ASP A 107 -15.33 -0.53 -9.41
C ASP A 107 -14.08 -0.35 -8.52
N ALA A 108 -13.23 0.64 -8.78
CA ALA A 108 -12.00 0.86 -8.03
C ALA A 108 -12.24 1.27 -6.57
N ALA A 109 -13.44 1.76 -6.24
CA ALA A 109 -13.87 2.00 -4.87
C ALA A 109 -13.90 0.71 -4.02
N LEU A 110 -13.96 -0.49 -4.64
CA LEU A 110 -13.82 -1.79 -3.97
C LEU A 110 -12.37 -2.10 -3.56
N HIS A 111 -11.42 -1.28 -4.01
CA HIS A 111 -9.99 -1.43 -3.70
C HIS A 111 -9.51 -0.46 -2.63
N LEU A 112 -10.36 0.13 -1.79
CA LEU A 112 -9.88 0.72 -0.54
C LEU A 112 -10.58 0.01 0.64
N PRO A 113 -9.82 -0.49 1.64
CA PRO A 113 -10.43 -1.01 2.85
C PRO A 113 -11.34 0.05 3.47
N GLY A 114 -12.53 -0.35 3.94
CA GLY A 114 -13.52 0.58 4.51
C GLY A 114 -13.00 1.46 5.65
N GLN A 115 -11.86 1.11 6.25
CA GLN A 115 -11.18 1.93 7.25
C GLN A 115 -10.58 3.24 6.67
N ILE A 116 -10.22 3.30 5.39
CA ILE A 116 -9.78 4.56 4.74
C ILE A 116 -10.98 5.50 4.54
N LEU A 117 -12.19 4.95 4.34
CA LEU A 117 -13.42 5.75 4.24
C LEU A 117 -13.79 6.40 5.58
N GLN A 118 -13.41 5.81 6.73
CA GLN A 118 -13.70 6.38 8.05
C GLN A 118 -12.75 7.50 8.48
N GLU A 119 -11.59 7.65 7.85
CA GLU A 119 -10.70 8.79 8.08
C GLU A 119 -11.07 10.02 7.22
N LEU A 120 -12.10 9.89 6.37
CA LEU A 120 -12.65 10.94 5.51
C LEU A 120 -13.93 11.59 6.07
N THR A 121 -14.37 11.19 7.27
CA THR A 121 -15.53 11.78 7.98
C THR A 121 -15.08 12.44 9.26
#